data_AF-A0A356BF10-F1
#
_entry.id   AF-A0A356BF10-F1
#
_cell.length_a   1.000
_cell.length_b   1.000
_cell.length_c   1.000
_cell.angle_alpha   90.00
_cell.angle_beta   90.00
_cell.angle_gamma   90.00
#
_symmetry.space_group_name_H-M   'P 1'
#
loop_
_entity.id
_entity.type
_entity.pdbx_description
1 polymer ?
#
loop_
_entity_poly.entity_id
_entity_poly.type
_entity_poly.pdbx_seq_one_letter_code
_entity_poly.pdbx_strand_id
1 'polypeptide(L)'
;MYQLNLVELSVSDFLNNYWQKVPLLIKNGFKNFADPLSADELAGLAQDEEIESRIVSCEGQQWDMQTGPFDDFSQLGEKNWTLLVQAVDHWHPMAARLIDPFRFIP
;
A
#
# COMPACT_ATOMS: atom_id res chain seq x y z
N MET A 1 14.77 5.30 -8.58
CA MET A 1 13.91 4.29 -9.23
C MET A 1 13.87 3.10 -8.30
N TYR A 2 12.69 2.56 -7.98
CA TYR A 2 12.56 1.44 -7.06
C TYR A 2 13.25 0.21 -7.67
N GLN A 3 14.10 -0.45 -6.90
CA GLN A 3 14.79 -1.66 -7.33
C GLN A 3 14.62 -2.72 -6.25
N LEU A 4 13.90 -3.79 -6.58
CA LEU A 4 13.68 -4.90 -5.67
C LEU A 4 14.96 -5.76 -5.59
N ASN A 5 15.44 -5.95 -4.37
CA ASN A 5 16.55 -6.81 -4.04
C ASN A 5 16.01 -8.05 -3.32
N LEU A 6 16.10 -9.21 -3.96
CA LEU A 6 15.67 -10.50 -3.39
C LEU A 6 16.76 -11.12 -2.49
N VAL A 7 17.72 -10.33 -2.01
CA VAL A 7 18.88 -10.76 -1.23
C VAL A 7 19.72 -11.77 -2.01
N GLU A 8 19.76 -13.03 -1.56
CA GLU A 8 20.48 -14.15 -2.19
C GLU A 8 19.56 -15.01 -3.08
N LEU A 9 18.26 -14.72 -3.14
CA LEU A 9 17.32 -15.47 -3.96
C LEU A 9 17.33 -14.94 -5.39
N SER A 10 17.47 -15.84 -6.37
CA SER A 10 17.13 -15.48 -7.74
C SER A 10 15.61 -15.39 -7.91
N VAL A 11 15.17 -14.72 -8.96
CA VAL A 11 13.74 -14.71 -9.36
C VAL A 11 13.22 -16.15 -9.53
N SER A 12 14.02 -17.04 -10.12
CA SER A 12 13.67 -18.45 -10.29
C SER A 12 13.50 -19.17 -8.96
N ASP A 13 14.37 -18.91 -7.98
CA ASP A 13 14.25 -19.49 -6.64
C ASP A 13 12.99 -18.99 -5.93
N PHE A 14 12.69 -17.69 -6.08
CA PHE A 14 11.46 -17.10 -5.55
C PHE A 14 10.21 -17.79 -6.13
N LEU A 15 10.10 -17.89 -7.45
CA LEU A 15 8.95 -18.48 -8.13
C LEU A 15 8.80 -19.98 -7.81
N ASN A 16 9.91 -20.71 -7.73
CA ASN A 16 9.88 -22.16 -7.49
C ASN A 16 9.59 -22.52 -6.03
N ASN A 17 10.06 -21.74 -5.07
CA ASN A 17 10.01 -22.16 -3.66
C ASN A 17 9.00 -21.36 -2.82
N TYR A 18 8.62 -20.14 -3.24
CA TYR A 18 7.83 -19.22 -2.40
C TYR A 18 6.52 -18.77 -3.04
N TRP A 19 6.52 -18.39 -4.32
CA TRP A 19 5.33 -17.86 -4.99
C TRP A 19 4.14 -18.83 -4.90
N GLN A 20 3.03 -18.36 -4.32
CA GLN A 20 1.81 -19.15 -4.03
C GLN A 20 2.04 -20.44 -3.22
N LYS A 21 3.13 -20.52 -2.44
CA LYS A 21 3.47 -21.71 -1.63
C LYS A 21 3.60 -21.39 -0.16
N VAL A 22 4.51 -20.48 0.19
CA VAL A 22 4.84 -20.15 1.58
C VAL A 22 5.15 -18.66 1.73
N PRO A 23 4.80 -18.05 2.88
CA PRO A 23 5.15 -16.65 3.13
C PRO A 23 6.67 -16.45 3.24
N LEU A 24 7.15 -15.29 2.77
CA LEU A 24 8.55 -14.91 2.80
C LEU A 24 8.71 -13.44 3.23
N LEU A 25 9.59 -13.18 4.20
CA LEU A 25 10.01 -11.84 4.58
C LEU A 25 11.33 -11.47 3.90
N ILE A 26 11.30 -10.48 3.01
CA ILE A 26 12.49 -9.95 2.33
C ILE A 26 12.95 -8.69 3.07
N LYS A 27 13.92 -8.83 3.96
CA LYS A 27 14.49 -7.69 4.70
C LYS A 27 15.25 -6.78 3.74
N ASN A 28 15.01 -5.47 3.84
CA ASN A 28 15.62 -4.46 2.96
C ASN A 28 15.39 -4.74 1.45
N GLY A 29 14.20 -5.25 1.09
CA GLY A 29 13.85 -5.50 -0.31
C GLY A 29 13.98 -4.27 -1.20
N PHE A 30 13.71 -3.08 -0.66
CA PHE A 30 14.10 -1.81 -1.27
C PHE A 30 15.15 -1.12 -0.40
N LYS A 31 16.35 -0.90 -0.94
CA LYS A 31 17.39 -0.13 -0.25
C LYS A 31 17.05 1.35 -0.33
N ASN A 32 17.20 2.07 0.79
CA ASN A 32 16.92 3.51 0.89
C ASN A 32 15.52 3.85 0.36
N PHE A 33 14.51 3.09 0.80
CA PHE A 33 13.13 3.30 0.40
C PHE A 33 12.67 4.71 0.76
N ALA A 34 12.01 5.36 -0.20
CA ALA A 34 11.34 6.63 -0.01
C ALA A 34 9.90 6.46 -0.49
N ASP A 35 8.95 6.92 0.34
CA ASP A 35 7.53 6.82 0.06
C ASP A 35 7.19 7.52 -1.26
N PRO A 36 6.38 6.91 -2.14
CA PRO A 36 6.04 7.50 -3.43
C PRO A 36 5.09 8.69 -3.30
N LEU A 37 4.34 8.77 -2.20
CA LEU A 37 3.42 9.86 -1.85
C LEU A 37 3.36 10.01 -0.33
N SER A 38 3.02 11.21 0.10
CA SER A 38 2.78 11.58 1.49
C SER A 38 1.39 11.16 1.98
N ALA A 39 1.18 11.23 3.29
CA ALA A 39 -0.14 10.99 3.90
C ALA A 39 -1.19 12.01 3.43
N ASP A 40 -0.81 13.28 3.25
CA ASP A 40 -1.71 14.33 2.80
C ASP A 40 -2.15 14.12 1.34
N GLU A 41 -1.23 13.70 0.46
CA GLU A 41 -1.56 13.33 -0.92
C GLU A 41 -2.50 12.12 -0.96
N LEU A 42 -2.29 11.12 -0.11
CA LEU A 42 -3.17 9.95 -0.02
C LEU A 42 -4.58 10.32 0.49
N ALA A 43 -4.67 11.22 1.47
CA ALA A 43 -5.96 11.74 1.97
C ALA A 43 -6.68 12.57 0.89
N GLY A 44 -5.94 13.34 0.10
CA GLY A 44 -6.47 14.07 -1.05
C GLY A 44 -7.09 13.15 -2.11
N LEU A 45 -6.47 11.99 -2.38
CA LEU A 45 -7.07 10.99 -3.29
C LEU A 45 -8.38 10.40 -2.74
N ALA A 46 -8.50 10.28 -1.42
CA ALA A 46 -9.70 9.71 -0.78
C ALA A 46 -10.92 10.67 -0.77
N GLN A 47 -10.75 11.92 -1.21
CA GLN A 47 -11.83 12.89 -1.43
C GLN A 47 -12.51 12.72 -2.79
N ASP A 48 -11.88 12.02 -3.73
CA ASP A 48 -12.41 11.87 -5.09
C ASP A 48 -13.50 10.79 -5.14
N GLU A 49 -14.66 11.12 -5.72
CA GLU A 49 -15.79 10.21 -5.89
C GLU A 49 -15.45 8.99 -6.77
N GLU A 50 -14.48 9.12 -7.67
CA GLU A 50 -14.05 8.04 -8.57
C GLU A 50 -13.06 7.07 -7.91
N ILE A 51 -12.57 7.40 -6.71
CA ILE A 51 -11.52 6.64 -6.02
C ILE A 51 -12.11 5.88 -4.83
N GLU A 52 -12.12 4.55 -4.92
CA GLU A 52 -12.55 3.71 -3.81
C GLU A 52 -11.60 3.86 -2.62
N SER A 53 -12.15 4.33 -1.50
CA SER A 53 -11.44 4.47 -0.24
C SER A 53 -12.30 4.03 0.94
N ARG A 54 -11.65 3.65 2.05
CA ARG A 54 -12.33 3.29 3.29
C ARG A 54 -11.48 3.61 4.51
N ILE A 55 -12.15 3.96 5.60
CA ILE A 55 -11.54 4.07 6.92
C ILE A 55 -12.01 2.88 7.75
N VAL A 56 -11.06 2.19 8.36
CA VAL A 56 -11.32 1.12 9.32
C VAL A 56 -10.83 1.58 10.68
N SER A 57 -11.70 1.55 11.70
CA SER A 57 -11.37 1.94 13.07
C SER A 57 -11.67 0.83 14.08
N CYS A 58 -10.98 0.84 15.22
CA CYS A 58 -11.16 -0.13 16.29
C CYS A 58 -11.03 0.50 17.67
N GLU A 59 -12.14 0.75 18.36
CA GLU A 59 -12.14 1.29 19.72
C GLU A 59 -12.59 0.22 20.71
N GLY A 60 -11.73 -0.13 21.68
CA GLY A 60 -12.09 -1.10 22.72
C GLY A 60 -12.54 -2.47 22.19
N GLN A 61 -11.96 -2.92 21.06
CA GLN A 61 -12.34 -4.12 20.30
C GLN A 61 -13.64 -4.03 19.48
N GLN A 62 -14.28 -2.86 19.44
CA GLN A 62 -15.40 -2.60 18.54
C GLN A 62 -14.85 -2.06 17.21
N TRP A 63 -15.16 -2.78 16.13
CA TRP A 63 -14.73 -2.42 14.78
C TRP A 63 -15.82 -1.64 14.06
N ASP A 64 -15.41 -0.58 13.37
CA ASP A 64 -16.24 0.18 12.45
C ASP A 64 -15.54 0.36 11.10
N MET A 65 -16.34 0.53 10.05
CA MET A 65 -15.84 0.77 8.69
C MET A 65 -16.73 1.79 7.99
N GLN A 66 -16.08 2.82 7.45
CA GLN A 66 -16.72 3.85 6.64
C GLN A 66 -16.13 3.79 5.24
N THR A 67 -16.98 3.97 4.23
CA THR A 67 -16.57 4.01 2.81
C THR A 67 -16.61 5.46 2.35
N GLY A 68 -15.62 5.85 1.55
CA GLY A 68 -15.49 7.20 1.03
C GLY A 68 -16.50 7.54 -0.08
N PRO A 69 -16.38 8.74 -0.67
CA PRO A 69 -15.30 9.71 -0.44
C PRO A 69 -15.39 10.38 0.96
N PHE A 70 -14.29 10.99 1.39
CA PHE A 70 -14.18 11.64 2.70
C PHE A 70 -13.78 13.11 2.57
N ASP A 71 -14.68 14.03 2.90
CA ASP A 71 -14.41 15.47 2.85
C ASP A 71 -13.72 16.02 4.12
N ASP A 72 -13.81 15.28 5.23
CA ASP A 72 -13.29 15.70 6.53
C ASP A 72 -12.70 14.53 7.32
N PHE A 73 -11.46 14.71 7.78
CA PHE A 73 -10.74 13.76 8.62
C PHE A 73 -10.62 14.25 10.08
N SER A 74 -11.16 15.43 10.41
CA SER A 74 -11.02 16.07 11.73
C SER A 74 -11.69 15.31 12.87
N GLN A 75 -12.71 14.51 12.55
CA GLN A 75 -13.42 13.65 13.51
C GLN A 75 -12.60 12.40 13.88
N LEU A 76 -11.55 12.09 13.12
CA LEU A 76 -10.67 10.98 13.42
C LEU A 76 -9.70 11.40 14.51
N GLY A 77 -9.68 10.66 15.62
CA GLY A 77 -8.71 10.87 16.69
C GLY A 77 -7.27 10.56 16.26
N GLU A 78 -6.34 10.61 17.22
CA GLU A 78 -4.91 10.39 16.91
C GLU A 78 -4.52 8.91 16.69
N LYS A 79 -5.40 7.96 17.02
CA LYS A 79 -5.06 6.52 17.09
C LYS A 79 -6.23 5.64 16.65
N ASN A 80 -5.91 4.36 16.43
CA ASN A 80 -6.88 3.28 16.24
C ASN A 80 -7.77 3.35 14.99
N TRP A 81 -7.30 4.01 13.94
CA TRP A 81 -7.93 3.97 12.62
C TRP A 81 -6.87 3.87 11.52
N THR A 82 -7.31 3.48 10.32
CA THR A 82 -6.46 3.41 9.12
C THR A 82 -7.28 3.76 7.89
N LEU A 83 -6.77 4.67 7.07
CA LEU A 83 -7.29 4.94 5.72
C LEU A 83 -6.67 3.95 4.73
N LEU A 84 -7.52 3.34 3.91
CA LEU A 84 -7.13 2.51 2.77
C LEU A 84 -7.68 3.13 1.50
N VAL A 85 -6.81 3.35 0.51
CA VAL A 85 -7.17 3.87 -0.81
C VAL A 85 -6.79 2.83 -1.86
N GLN A 86 -7.73 2.50 -2.74
CA GLN A 86 -7.54 1.48 -3.77
C GLN A 86 -6.91 2.06 -5.03
N ALA A 87 -6.19 1.21 -5.77
CA ALA A 87 -5.66 1.50 -7.10
C ALA A 87 -4.90 2.84 -7.21
N VAL A 88 -4.14 3.22 -6.16
CA VAL A 88 -3.36 4.48 -6.11
C VAL A 88 -2.38 4.58 -7.28
N ASP A 89 -1.90 3.46 -7.82
CA ASP A 89 -1.06 3.40 -9.01
C ASP A 89 -1.72 3.97 -10.27
N HIS A 90 -3.06 3.96 -10.38
CA HIS A 90 -3.77 4.61 -11.49
C HIS A 90 -3.77 6.13 -11.40
N TRP A 91 -3.69 6.67 -10.18
CA TRP A 91 -3.90 8.10 -9.89
C TRP A 91 -2.62 8.83 -9.52
N HIS A 92 -1.58 8.11 -9.07
CA HIS A 92 -0.32 8.68 -8.64
C HIS A 92 0.89 8.10 -9.41
N PRO A 93 1.54 8.88 -10.31
CA PRO A 93 2.61 8.37 -11.18
C PRO A 93 3.81 7.76 -10.45
N MET A 94 4.17 8.29 -9.28
CA MET A 94 5.26 7.73 -8.48
C MET A 94 4.87 6.43 -7.78
N ALA A 95 3.59 6.26 -7.43
CA ALA A 95 3.10 5.01 -6.86
C ALA A 95 3.08 3.92 -7.93
N ALA A 96 2.69 4.24 -9.18
CA ALA A 96 2.74 3.32 -10.30
C ALA A 96 4.12 2.70 -10.51
N ARG A 97 5.19 3.47 -10.30
CA ARG A 97 6.59 2.99 -10.42
C ARG A 97 6.97 1.93 -9.39
N LEU A 98 6.22 1.77 -8.30
CA LEU A 98 6.46 0.67 -7.35
C LEU A 98 6.11 -0.70 -7.92
N ILE A 99 5.31 -0.76 -8.99
CA ILE A 99 4.91 -2.03 -9.62
C ILE A 99 6.03 -2.59 -10.49
N ASP A 100 6.83 -1.72 -11.13
CA ASP A 100 7.84 -2.12 -12.11
C ASP A 100 8.82 -3.21 -11.64
N PRO A 101 9.33 -3.19 -10.39
CA PRO A 101 10.21 -4.23 -9.88
C PRO A 101 9.58 -5.62 -9.79
N PHE A 102 8.25 -5.73 -9.81
CA PHE A 102 7.50 -6.99 -9.70
C PHE A 102 7.09 -7.58 -11.05
N ARG A 103 7.49 -6.99 -12.19
CA ARG A 103 7.14 -7.44 -13.55
C ARG A 103 7.66 -8.84 -13.93
N PHE A 104 8.46 -9.47 -13.08
CA PHE A 104 8.84 -10.88 -13.22
C PHE A 104 7.72 -11.84 -12.80
N ILE A 105 6.68 -11.35 -12.13
CA ILE A 105 5.46 -12.08 -11.81
C ILE A 105 4.54 -12.01 -13.05
N PRO A 106 4.03 -13.15 -13.55
CA PRO A 106 3.15 -13.20 -14.71
C PRO A 106 1.76 -12.61 -14.45
#